data_AF-A0A1I6W1R9-F1
#
_entry.id   AF-A0A1I6W1R9-F1
#
_cell.length_a   1.000
_cell.length_b   1.000
_cell.length_c   1.000
_cell.angle_alpha   90.00
_cell.angle_beta   90.00
_cell.angle_gamma   90.00
#
_symmetry.space_group_name_H-M   'P 1'
#
loop_
_entity.id
_entity.type
_entity.pdbx_description
1 polymer ?
#
loop_
_entity_poly.entity_id
_entity_poly.type
_entity_poly.pdbx_seq_one_letter_code
_entity_poly.pdbx_strand_id
1 'polypeptide(L)'
;MNRVDIDWRTVLRGGPPADRPGLHWHGFLWIGNGNDLYSYKHQPERTAGTAEFPASVLPPESTAHYLLKARLIQGTWTTAGAAADWMRAQWDASTPTVTHVDPDNRRQYSEVTLSHGEDDVWRWWHPAPPGPGMVHVAVVCCPHKSAAGRTMPCPNDPGNM
;
A
#
# COMPACT_ATOMS: atom_id res chain seq x y z
N MET A 1 -23.28 14.40 12.80
CA MET A 1 -22.06 13.87 13.45
C MET A 1 -20.95 14.83 13.05
N ASN A 2 -20.38 15.58 13.99
CA ASN A 2 -19.37 16.59 13.67
C ASN A 2 -18.13 15.88 13.11
N ARG A 3 -17.82 16.11 11.82
CA ARG A 3 -16.52 15.78 11.23
C ARG A 3 -15.47 16.53 12.04
N VAL A 4 -14.55 15.81 12.66
CA VAL A 4 -13.33 16.43 13.17
C VAL A 4 -12.40 16.48 11.97
N ASP A 5 -12.22 17.67 11.40
CA ASP A 5 -11.21 17.92 10.38
C ASP A 5 -9.84 17.87 11.06
N ILE A 6 -9.24 16.68 11.09
CA ILE A 6 -7.88 16.50 11.59
C ILE A 6 -6.94 16.92 10.48
N ASP A 7 -6.23 18.03 10.69
CA ASP A 7 -5.11 18.37 9.82
C ASP A 7 -3.88 17.54 10.20
N TRP A 8 -3.70 16.41 9.49
CA TRP A 8 -2.57 15.51 9.71
C TRP A 8 -1.20 16.15 9.46
N ARG A 9 -1.11 17.22 8.66
CA ARG A 9 0.16 17.93 8.44
C ARG A 9 0.63 18.58 9.73
N THR A 10 -0.31 19.16 10.49
CA THR A 10 -0.06 19.76 11.80
C THR A 10 0.24 18.69 12.86
N VAL A 11 -0.48 17.57 12.86
CA VAL A 11 -0.34 16.50 13.88
C VAL A 11 0.99 15.77 13.78
N LEU A 12 1.40 15.37 12.58
CA LEU A 12 2.62 14.57 12.38
C LEU A 12 3.89 15.44 12.23
N ARG A 13 3.77 16.77 12.42
CA ARG A 13 4.84 17.77 12.21
C ARG A 13 5.56 17.56 10.86
N GLY A 14 4.79 17.29 9.81
CA GLY A 14 5.32 17.10 8.47
C GLY A 14 5.62 18.44 7.82
N GLY A 15 6.85 18.93 7.96
CA GLY A 15 7.40 19.80 6.91
C GLY A 15 7.43 19.02 5.59
N PRO A 16 7.48 19.68 4.42
CA PRO A 16 7.68 18.96 3.17
C PRO A 16 8.90 18.05 3.34
N PRO A 17 8.86 16.80 2.83
CA PRO A 17 10.01 15.91 2.93
C PRO A 17 11.21 16.68 2.45
N ALA A 18 12.29 16.66 3.21
CA ALA A 18 13.58 16.88 2.59
C ALA A 18 13.62 15.93 1.40
N ASP A 19 13.74 16.47 0.19
CA ASP A 19 14.05 15.72 -1.02
C ASP A 19 15.06 14.63 -0.64
N ARG A 20 14.58 13.39 -0.56
CA ARG A 20 15.42 12.23 -0.38
C ARG A 20 15.69 11.76 -1.79
N PRO A 21 16.90 11.99 -2.35
CA PRO A 21 17.18 11.63 -3.72
C PRO A 21 16.90 10.15 -3.95
N GLY A 22 16.11 9.85 -4.98
CA GLY A 22 15.71 8.48 -5.32
C GLY A 22 14.56 7.90 -4.50
N LEU A 23 13.94 8.65 -3.58
CA LEU A 23 12.71 8.21 -2.91
C LEU A 23 11.54 8.20 -3.91
N HIS A 24 10.91 7.05 -4.05
CA HIS A 24 9.72 6.84 -4.86
C HIS A 24 8.84 5.77 -4.21
N TRP A 25 7.66 5.54 -4.76
CA TRP A 25 6.70 4.58 -4.21
C TRP A 25 6.15 3.68 -5.30
N HIS A 26 5.89 2.42 -4.97
CA HIS A 26 5.23 1.46 -5.83
C HIS A 26 3.87 1.05 -5.27
N GLY A 27 2.86 1.03 -6.14
CA GLY A 27 1.49 0.70 -5.77
C GLY A 27 1.14 -0.72 -6.12
N PHE A 28 0.41 -1.37 -5.22
CA PHE A 28 -0.06 -2.74 -5.35
C PHE A 28 -1.54 -2.79 -5.00
N LEU A 29 -2.32 -3.48 -5.82
CA LEU A 29 -3.74 -3.69 -5.61
C LEU A 29 -4.01 -5.19 -5.62
N TRP A 30 -4.74 -5.64 -4.62
CA TRP A 30 -5.33 -6.97 -4.60
C TRP A 30 -6.80 -6.87 -4.22
N ILE A 31 -7.63 -7.60 -4.96
CA ILE A 31 -9.06 -7.76 -4.68
C ILE A 31 -9.33 -9.26 -4.72
N GLY A 32 -9.83 -9.82 -3.62
CA GLY A 32 -10.08 -11.26 -3.54
C GLY A 32 -10.81 -11.65 -2.26
N ASN A 33 -10.90 -12.95 -1.97
CA ASN A 33 -11.54 -13.42 -0.75
C ASN A 33 -10.66 -13.11 0.45
N GLY A 34 -11.12 -12.24 1.35
CA GLY A 34 -10.28 -11.81 2.48
C GLY A 34 -9.85 -12.93 3.42
N ASN A 35 -10.58 -14.06 3.45
CA ASN A 35 -10.18 -15.25 4.20
C ASN A 35 -8.87 -15.87 3.67
N ASP A 36 -8.52 -15.63 2.41
CA ASP A 36 -7.27 -16.13 1.83
C ASP A 36 -6.06 -15.49 2.50
N LEU A 37 -6.19 -14.25 3.02
CA LEU A 37 -5.11 -13.64 3.78
C LEU A 37 -4.97 -14.28 5.17
N TYR A 38 -6.05 -14.67 5.82
CA TYR A 38 -5.99 -15.18 7.20
C TYR A 38 -5.78 -16.70 7.28
N SER A 39 -5.86 -17.40 6.16
CA SER A 39 -5.72 -18.86 6.10
C SER A 39 -4.26 -19.30 6.19
N TYR A 40 -3.97 -20.22 7.11
CA TYR A 40 -2.65 -20.87 7.21
C TYR A 40 -2.26 -21.62 5.92
N LYS A 41 -3.24 -22.07 5.12
CA LYS A 41 -2.98 -22.77 3.85
C LYS A 41 -2.32 -21.86 2.82
N HIS A 42 -2.62 -20.56 2.88
CA HIS A 42 -2.08 -19.54 1.99
C HIS A 42 -0.87 -18.82 2.59
N GLN A 43 -0.42 -19.20 3.79
CA GLN A 43 0.76 -18.60 4.41
C GLN A 43 2.01 -18.73 3.53
N PRO A 44 2.34 -19.90 2.93
CA PRO A 44 3.51 -20.02 2.06
C PRO A 44 3.48 -19.02 0.89
N GLU A 45 2.32 -18.70 0.35
CA GLU A 45 2.15 -17.73 -0.74
C GLU A 45 2.41 -16.27 -0.33
N ARG A 46 2.42 -15.97 0.98
CA ARG A 46 2.57 -14.63 1.57
C ARG A 46 3.89 -14.42 2.30
N THR A 47 4.60 -15.50 2.65
CA THR A 47 5.90 -15.46 3.34
C THR A 47 7.04 -15.45 2.33
N ALA A 48 7.88 -14.41 2.34
CA ALA A 48 9.03 -14.34 1.45
C ALA A 48 10.06 -15.46 1.78
N GLY A 49 10.60 -16.10 0.74
CA GLY A 49 11.58 -17.18 0.86
C GLY A 49 11.00 -18.59 0.68
N THR A 50 9.68 -18.73 0.57
CA THR A 50 9.02 -19.97 0.15
C THR A 50 8.99 -20.11 -1.38
N ALA A 51 8.68 -21.30 -1.87
CA ALA A 51 8.63 -21.57 -3.32
C ALA A 51 7.40 -20.94 -4.00
N GLU A 52 6.29 -20.80 -3.27
CA GLU A 52 5.00 -20.33 -3.76
C GLU A 52 4.94 -18.79 -3.86
N PHE A 53 5.72 -18.10 -3.02
CA PHE A 53 5.68 -16.65 -2.88
C PHE A 53 5.86 -15.86 -4.20
N PRO A 54 6.81 -16.18 -5.10
CA PRO A 54 7.02 -15.40 -6.33
C PRO A 54 5.80 -15.43 -7.28
N ALA A 55 5.12 -16.58 -7.35
CA ALA A 55 3.96 -16.79 -8.23
C ALA A 55 2.64 -16.34 -7.61
N SER A 56 2.60 -16.16 -6.28
CA SER A 56 1.40 -15.73 -5.56
C SER A 56 1.01 -14.28 -5.84
N VAL A 57 -0.27 -14.06 -6.09
CA VAL A 57 -0.90 -12.72 -6.20
C VAL A 57 -1.32 -12.15 -4.85
N LEU A 58 -1.22 -12.93 -3.77
CA LEU A 58 -1.66 -12.50 -2.45
C LEU A 58 -0.71 -11.43 -1.87
N PRO A 59 -1.26 -10.43 -1.16
CA PRO A 59 -0.52 -9.54 -0.28
C PRO A 59 0.48 -10.30 0.59
N PRO A 60 1.77 -9.90 0.65
CA PRO A 60 2.74 -10.49 1.56
C PRO A 60 2.38 -10.25 3.05
N GLU A 61 3.08 -10.94 3.95
CA GLU A 61 2.97 -10.71 5.40
C GLU A 61 3.64 -9.40 5.85
N SER A 62 4.68 -8.96 5.14
CA SER A 62 5.41 -7.70 5.39
C SER A 62 5.30 -6.78 4.18
N THR A 63 5.06 -5.50 4.40
CA THR A 63 4.92 -4.49 3.32
C THR A 63 6.19 -4.39 2.48
N ALA A 64 7.37 -4.43 3.11
CA ALA A 64 8.66 -4.46 2.44
C ALA A 64 8.76 -5.55 1.34
N HIS A 65 8.13 -6.71 1.56
CA HIS A 65 8.18 -7.84 0.64
C HIS A 65 7.30 -7.65 -0.62
N TYR A 66 6.48 -6.59 -0.69
CA TYR A 66 5.83 -6.22 -1.96
C TYR A 66 6.85 -5.90 -3.05
N LEU A 67 8.01 -5.34 -2.68
CA LEU A 67 9.07 -5.01 -3.63
C LEU A 67 9.68 -6.26 -4.30
N LEU A 68 9.48 -7.44 -3.72
CA LEU A 68 9.86 -8.72 -4.33
C LEU A 68 8.82 -9.23 -5.36
N LYS A 69 7.65 -8.59 -5.44
CA LYS A 69 6.54 -8.95 -6.34
C LYS A 69 6.41 -7.93 -7.48
N ALA A 70 7.50 -7.64 -8.19
CA ALA A 70 7.57 -6.63 -9.25
C ALA A 70 6.44 -6.73 -10.29
N ARG A 71 6.05 -7.96 -10.67
CA ARG A 71 4.97 -8.23 -11.63
C ARG A 71 3.57 -7.73 -11.20
N LEU A 72 3.40 -7.37 -9.92
CA LEU A 72 2.12 -6.91 -9.37
C LEU A 72 2.04 -5.37 -9.25
N ILE A 73 3.10 -4.65 -9.63
CA ILE A 73 3.13 -3.19 -9.58
C ILE A 73 2.05 -2.64 -10.51
N GLN A 74 1.17 -1.80 -9.95
CA GLN A 74 0.10 -1.11 -10.66
C GLN A 74 0.47 0.35 -11.00
N GLY A 75 1.50 0.89 -10.35
CA GLY A 75 1.97 2.25 -10.57
C GLY A 75 3.25 2.53 -9.79
N THR A 76 3.99 3.55 -10.24
CA THR A 76 5.19 4.06 -9.57
C THR A 76 5.11 5.58 -9.56
N TRP A 77 5.42 6.20 -8.42
CA TRP A 77 5.33 7.65 -8.25
C TRP A 77 6.56 8.21 -7.57
N THR A 78 6.95 9.42 -7.95
CA THR A 78 8.05 10.18 -7.36
C THR A 78 7.57 11.23 -6.36
N THR A 79 6.25 11.31 -6.11
CA THR A 79 5.67 12.19 -5.10
C THR A 79 4.66 11.44 -4.24
N ALA A 80 4.68 11.73 -2.93
CA ALA A 80 3.75 11.16 -1.96
C ALA A 80 2.29 11.52 -2.28
N GLY A 81 2.04 12.75 -2.75
CA GLY A 81 0.71 13.20 -3.15
C GLY A 81 0.12 12.36 -4.29
N ALA A 82 0.89 12.10 -5.36
CA ALA A 82 0.40 11.30 -6.48
C ALA A 82 0.12 9.84 -6.08
N ALA A 83 0.94 9.27 -5.19
CA ALA A 83 0.71 7.94 -4.66
C ALA A 83 -0.55 7.89 -3.76
N ALA A 84 -0.75 8.90 -2.90
CA ALA A 84 -1.95 9.01 -2.06
C ALA A 84 -3.23 9.23 -2.89
N ASP A 85 -3.15 10.01 -3.97
CA ASP A 85 -4.26 10.21 -4.91
C ASP A 85 -4.63 8.90 -5.60
N TRP A 86 -3.64 8.08 -5.97
CA TRP A 86 -3.89 6.76 -6.51
C TRP A 86 -4.61 5.83 -5.52
N MET A 87 -4.24 5.85 -4.23
CA MET A 87 -4.95 5.08 -3.18
C MET A 87 -6.40 5.53 -3.04
N ARG A 88 -6.65 6.86 -3.04
CA ARG A 88 -7.99 7.44 -3.00
C ARG A 88 -8.84 7.01 -4.20
N ALA A 89 -8.24 6.95 -5.39
CA ALA A 89 -8.92 6.48 -6.59
C ALA A 89 -9.34 5.01 -6.48
N GLN A 90 -8.53 4.14 -5.84
CA GLN A 90 -8.91 2.74 -5.61
C GLN A 90 -10.11 2.63 -4.66
N TRP A 91 -10.16 3.52 -3.65
CA TRP A 91 -11.33 3.64 -2.77
C TRP A 91 -12.58 4.05 -3.53
N ASP A 92 -12.52 5.12 -4.33
CA ASP A 92 -13.68 5.55 -5.14
C ASP A 92 -14.18 4.46 -6.09
N ALA A 93 -13.27 3.67 -6.66
CA ALA A 93 -13.61 2.62 -7.59
C ALA A 93 -14.25 1.38 -6.95
N SER A 94 -14.04 1.15 -5.65
CA SER A 94 -14.35 -0.15 -5.02
C SER A 94 -14.90 -0.08 -3.60
N THR A 95 -15.36 1.09 -3.14
CA THR A 95 -16.06 1.23 -1.87
C THR A 95 -17.56 1.49 -2.10
N PRO A 96 -18.47 0.80 -1.38
CA PRO A 96 -19.90 1.12 -1.41
C PRO A 96 -20.15 2.53 -0.83
N THR A 97 -21.21 3.19 -1.30
CA THR A 97 -21.54 4.60 -1.01
C THR A 97 -21.74 4.93 0.48
N VAL A 98 -21.82 3.93 1.38
CA VAL A 98 -21.98 4.13 2.82
C VAL A 98 -20.83 3.47 3.58
N THR A 99 -19.96 4.30 4.13
CA THR A 99 -18.83 3.93 4.99
C THR A 99 -18.66 5.00 6.06
N HIS A 100 -18.18 4.61 7.25
CA HIS A 100 -17.88 5.55 8.34
C HIS A 100 -16.47 6.15 8.23
N VAL A 101 -15.69 5.72 7.24
CA VAL A 101 -14.35 6.24 6.98
C VAL A 101 -14.46 7.47 6.09
N ASP A 102 -13.84 8.57 6.52
CA ASP A 102 -13.65 9.74 5.67
C ASP A 102 -12.45 9.51 4.74
N PRO A 103 -12.67 9.30 3.43
CA PRO A 103 -11.59 8.92 2.53
C PRO A 103 -10.67 10.10 2.19
N ASP A 104 -11.13 11.35 2.33
CA ASP A 104 -10.32 12.53 2.06
C ASP A 104 -9.36 12.79 3.22
N ASN A 105 -9.85 12.66 4.46
CA ASN A 105 -9.01 12.67 5.66
C ASN A 105 -7.97 11.53 5.61
N ARG A 106 -8.37 10.33 5.17
CA ARG A 106 -7.46 9.20 5.01
C ARG A 106 -6.41 9.47 3.95
N ARG A 107 -6.79 10.05 2.80
CA ARG A 107 -5.85 10.44 1.74
C ARG A 107 -4.84 11.49 2.24
N GLN A 108 -5.26 12.46 3.05
CA GLN A 108 -4.34 13.43 3.65
C GLN A 108 -3.36 12.75 4.61
N TYR A 109 -3.82 11.81 5.45
CA TYR A 109 -2.95 11.02 6.31
C TYR A 109 -1.90 10.26 5.49
N SER A 110 -2.33 9.57 4.43
CA SER A 110 -1.44 8.83 3.52
C SER A 110 -0.38 9.72 2.89
N GLU A 111 -0.76 10.89 2.37
CA GLU A 111 0.20 11.84 1.80
C GLU A 111 1.31 12.14 2.81
N VAL A 112 0.94 12.48 4.06
CA VAL A 112 1.91 12.86 5.09
C VAL A 112 2.80 11.68 5.47
N THR A 113 2.22 10.50 5.73
CA THR A 113 2.96 9.28 6.05
C THR A 113 3.94 8.90 4.94
N LEU A 114 3.46 8.81 3.70
CA LEU A 114 4.30 8.49 2.55
C LEU A 114 5.42 9.51 2.39
N SER A 115 5.14 10.80 2.63
CA SER A 115 6.14 11.87 2.55
C SER A 115 7.34 11.64 3.48
N HIS A 116 7.15 10.97 4.62
CA HIS A 116 8.23 10.61 5.54
C HIS A 116 9.08 9.42 5.07
N GLY A 117 8.77 8.86 3.89
CA GLY A 117 9.38 7.65 3.35
C GLY A 117 8.88 6.39 4.04
N GLU A 118 7.63 6.39 4.49
CA GLU A 118 6.96 5.23 5.04
C GLU A 118 6.07 4.56 3.98
N ASP A 119 5.55 3.37 4.33
CA ASP A 119 4.55 2.66 3.57
C ASP A 119 3.14 3.04 4.06
N ASP A 120 2.13 2.85 3.22
CA ASP A 120 0.74 2.87 3.67
C ASP A 120 -0.07 1.73 3.04
N VAL A 121 -0.99 1.19 3.82
CA VAL A 121 -1.85 0.07 3.44
C VAL A 121 -3.30 0.38 3.80
N TRP A 122 -4.14 0.40 2.77
CA TRP A 122 -5.57 0.48 2.94
C TRP A 122 -6.23 -0.87 2.71
N ARG A 123 -7.14 -1.23 3.62
CA ARG A 123 -7.94 -2.45 3.56
C ARG A 123 -9.38 -2.14 3.90
N TRP A 124 -10.30 -2.69 3.12
CA TRP A 124 -11.72 -2.64 3.41
C TRP A 124 -12.43 -3.84 2.77
N TRP A 125 -13.56 -4.22 3.37
CA TRP A 125 -14.44 -5.22 2.79
C TRP A 125 -15.31 -4.57 1.71
N HIS A 126 -15.35 -5.21 0.55
CA HIS A 126 -16.19 -4.84 -0.59
C HIS A 126 -17.35 -5.84 -0.68
N PRO A 127 -18.61 -5.38 -0.64
CA PRO A 127 -19.77 -6.26 -0.54
C PRO A 127 -20.22 -6.87 -1.88
N ALA A 128 -19.52 -6.64 -3.01
CA ALA A 128 -20.05 -7.06 -4.31
C ALA A 128 -20.04 -8.59 -4.52
N PRO A 129 -21.00 -9.14 -5.27
CA PRO A 129 -21.07 -10.56 -5.60
C PRO A 129 -19.80 -11.08 -6.31
N PRO A 130 -19.43 -12.37 -6.12
CA PRO A 130 -20.20 -13.45 -5.51
C PRO A 130 -20.02 -13.67 -4.00
N GLY A 131 -19.36 -12.76 -3.27
CA GLY A 131 -19.17 -12.86 -1.81
C GLY A 131 -18.34 -11.69 -1.26
N PRO A 132 -18.18 -11.56 0.08
CA PRO A 132 -17.42 -10.46 0.66
C PRO A 132 -15.97 -10.52 0.20
N GLY A 133 -15.63 -9.69 -0.78
CA GLY A 133 -14.26 -9.48 -1.20
C GLY A 133 -13.57 -8.52 -0.24
N MET A 134 -12.25 -8.60 -0.15
CA MET A 134 -11.45 -7.57 0.49
C MET A 134 -10.63 -6.88 -0.59
N VAL A 135 -10.63 -5.55 -0.52
CA VAL A 135 -9.71 -4.72 -1.29
C VAL A 135 -8.51 -4.44 -0.40
N HIS A 136 -7.31 -4.68 -0.92
CA HIS A 136 -6.04 -4.44 -0.27
C HIS A 136 -5.18 -3.59 -1.18
N VAL A 137 -4.98 -2.33 -0.81
CA VAL A 137 -4.17 -1.36 -1.54
C VAL A 137 -2.94 -1.07 -0.70
N ALA A 138 -1.76 -1.30 -1.26
CA ALA A 138 -0.50 -0.97 -0.61
C ALA A 138 0.29 0.00 -1.48
N VAL A 139 0.86 1.01 -0.85
CA VAL A 139 1.88 1.87 -1.44
C VAL A 139 3.13 1.70 -0.58
N VAL A 140 4.22 1.26 -1.22
CA VAL A 140 5.45 0.89 -0.53
C VAL A 140 6.57 1.81 -0.99
N CYS A 141 7.30 2.41 -0.05
CA CYS A 141 8.39 3.31 -0.35
C CYS A 141 9.59 2.54 -0.93
N CYS A 142 10.43 3.22 -1.70
CA CYS A 142 11.68 2.70 -2.19
C CYS A 142 12.72 3.82 -2.20
N PRO A 143 13.90 3.65 -1.56
CA PRO A 143 14.38 2.44 -0.91
C PRO A 143 13.67 2.11 0.42
N HIS A 144 13.34 0.84 0.64
CA HIS A 144 12.75 0.33 1.88
C HIS A 144 13.74 -0.51 2.68
N LYS A 145 13.80 -0.33 4.00
CA LYS A 145 14.58 -1.22 4.90
C LYS A 145 13.66 -2.26 5.53
N SER A 146 13.93 -3.54 5.34
CA SER A 146 13.16 -4.60 6.01
C SER A 146 13.39 -4.55 7.53
N ALA A 147 12.55 -5.25 8.31
CA ALA A 147 12.71 -5.37 9.76
C ALA A 147 14.09 -5.95 10.16
N ALA A 148 14.72 -6.73 9.29
CA ALA A 148 16.07 -7.28 9.48
C ALA A 148 17.19 -6.30 9.07
N GLY A 149 16.87 -5.03 8.77
CA GLY A 149 17.84 -3.99 8.40
C GLY A 149 18.39 -4.09 6.97
N ARG A 150 17.90 -5.03 6.15
CA ARG A 150 18.31 -5.18 4.75
C ARG A 150 17.54 -4.21 3.84
N THR A 151 18.24 -3.50 2.97
CA THR A 151 17.60 -2.73 1.90
C THR A 151 16.94 -3.68 0.90
N MET A 152 15.65 -3.48 0.65
CA MET A 152 14.92 -4.22 -0.37
C MET A 152 15.35 -3.75 -1.76
N PRO A 153 15.52 -4.67 -2.74
CA PRO A 153 15.84 -4.28 -4.10
C PRO A 153 14.69 -3.45 -4.69
N CYS A 154 15.03 -2.43 -5.48
CA CYS A 154 14.04 -1.70 -6.26
C CYS A 154 13.56 -2.58 -7.43
N PRO A 155 12.25 -2.84 -7.57
CA PRO A 155 11.73 -3.66 -8.66
C PRO A 155 11.78 -2.97 -10.03
N ASN A 156 11.87 -1.64 -10.09
CA ASN A 156 11.97 -0.86 -11.33
C ASN A 156 13.28 -0.06 -11.41
N ASP A 157 14.39 -0.62 -10.92
CA ASP A 157 15.69 0.04 -11.04
C ASP A 157 16.04 0.25 -12.53
N PRO A 158 16.24 1.49 -13.02
CA PRO A 158 16.70 1.73 -14.39
C PRO A 158 18.07 1.09 -14.70
N GLY A 159 18.81 0.62 -13.69
CA GLY A 159 20.04 -0.17 -13.87
C GLY A 159 19.84 -1.68 -14.13
N ASN A 160 18.60 -2.15 -14.22
CA ASN A 160 18.27 -3.58 -14.36
C ASN A 160 17.41 -3.91 -15.59
N MET A 161 17.42 -3.03 -16.61
CA MET A 161 16.91 -3.27 -17.96
C MET A 161 18.06 -3.41 -18.96
#